data_AF-W1YSB9-F1
#
_entry.id   AF-W1YSB9-F1
#
_cell.length_a   1.000
_cell.length_b   1.000
_cell.length_c   1.000
_cell.angle_alpha   90.00
_cell.angle_beta   90.00
_cell.angle_gamma   90.00
#
_symmetry.space_group_name_H-M   'P 1'
#
loop_
_entity.id
_entity.type
_entity.pdbx_description
1 polymer ?
#
loop_
_entity_poly.entity_id
_entity_poly.type
_entity_poly.pdbx_seq_one_letter_code
_entity_poly.pdbx_strand_id
1 'polypeptide(L)' 'LEVIEKADKILVFDEGRIVEEGTHEELLAKKGLYHTLYEAQKGGASNEKA' A
#
# COMPACT_ATOMS: atom_id res chain seq x y z
N LEU A 1 8.24 0.09 -4.60
CA LEU A 1 9.36 -0.75 -4.11
C LEU A 1 9.13 -2.13 -4.68
N GLU A 2 10.12 -2.72 -5.35
CA GLU A 2 9.95 -3.98 -6.08
C GLU A 2 9.48 -5.15 -5.20
N VAL A 3 9.87 -5.16 -3.91
CA VAL A 3 9.46 -6.21 -2.95
C VAL A 3 7.95 -6.22 -2.69
N ILE A 4 7.31 -5.05 -2.64
CA ILE A 4 5.88 -4.94 -2.38
C ILE A 4 5.08 -5.33 -3.63
N GLU A 5 5.58 -4.96 -4.81
CA GLU A 5 4.93 -5.24 -6.09
C GLU A 5 4.97 -6.73 -6.46
N LYS A 6 5.98 -7.47 -5.98
CA LYS A 6 6.14 -8.92 -6.20
C LYS A 6 5.63 -9.80 -5.05
N ALA A 7 5.00 -9.21 -4.04
CA ALA A 7 4.52 -9.98 -2.89
C ALA A 7 3.35 -10.89 -3.30
N ASP A 8 3.46 -12.18 -3.01
CA ASP A 8 2.39 -13.16 -3.23
C ASP A 8 1.16 -12.88 -2.35
N LYS A 9 1.37 -12.24 -1.19
CA LYS A 9 0.31 -11.80 -0.29
C LYS A 9 0.72 -10.56 0.50
N ILE A 10 -0.17 -9.59 0.54
CA ILE A 10 -0.06 -8.36 1.30
C ILE A 10 -1.20 -8.33 2.32
N LEU A 11 -0.87 -7.95 3.56
CA LEU A 11 -1.83 -7.75 4.65
C LEU A 11 -1.78 -6.28 5.08
N VAL A 12 -2.91 -5.60 5.01
CA VAL A 12 -3.05 -4.22 5.45
C VAL A 12 -3.60 -4.21 6.86
N PHE A 13 -2.84 -3.61 7.78
CA PHE A 13 -3.24 -3.46 9.17
C PHE A 13 -3.74 -2.04 9.44
N ASP A 14 -4.86 -1.96 10.14
CA ASP A 14 -5.38 -0.73 10.71
C ASP A 14 -5.93 -1.02 12.11
N GLU A 15 -5.57 -0.18 13.07
CA GLU A 15 -5.95 -0.32 14.49
C GLU A 15 -5.81 -1.74 15.08
N GLY A 16 -4.73 -2.44 14.70
CA GLY A 16 -4.45 -3.80 15.17
C GLY A 16 -5.29 -4.90 14.54
N ARG A 17 -6.02 -4.61 13.46
CA ARG A 17 -6.80 -5.58 12.68
C ARG A 17 -6.35 -5.61 11.22
N ILE A 18 -6.50 -6.76 10.57
CA ILE A 18 -6.32 -6.86 9.13
C ILE A 18 -7.59 -6.33 8.46
N VAL A 19 -7.46 -5.24 7.70
CA VAL A 19 -8.59 -4.60 7.00
C VAL A 19 -8.62 -4.95 5.51
N GLU A 20 -7.48 -5.28 4.92
CA GLU A 20 -7.40 -5.77 3.54
C GLU A 20 -6.33 -6.85 3.40
N GLU A 21 -6.58 -7.79 2.49
CA GLU A 21 -5.60 -8.77 2.04
C GLU A 21 -5.74 -9.05 0.54
N GLY A 22 -4.62 -9.44 -0.08
CA GLY A 22 -4.55 -9.81 -1.50
C GLY A 22 -3.16 -9.59 -2.10
N THR A 23 -3.07 -9.69 -3.41
CA THR A 23 -1.87 -9.31 -4.16
C THR A 23 -1.79 -7.80 -4.34
N HIS A 24 -0.64 -7.30 -4.81
CA HIS A 24 -0.47 -5.89 -5.17
C HIS A 24 -1.56 -5.39 -6.14
N GLU A 25 -1.81 -6.16 -7.21
CA GLU A 25 -2.78 -5.79 -8.25
C GLU A 25 -4.22 -5.78 -7.71
N GLU A 26 -4.59 -6.77 -6.91
CA GLU A 26 -5.91 -6.86 -6.29
C GLU A 26 -6.18 -5.69 -5.35
N LEU A 27 -5.21 -5.33 -4.52
CA LEU A 27 -5.34 -4.24 -3.55
C LEU A 27 -5.32 -2.86 -4.22
N LEU A 28 -4.57 -2.69 -5.31
CA LEU A 28 -4.64 -1.47 -6.12
C LEU A 28 -6.00 -1.31 -6.79
N ALA A 29 -6.56 -2.39 -7.34
CA ALA A 29 -7.88 -2.36 -7.99
C ALA A 29 -9.01 -2.01 -7.01
N LYS A 30 -8.90 -2.45 -5.75
CA LYS A 30 -9.86 -2.12 -4.67
C LYS A 30 -9.89 -0.65 -4.30
N LYS A 31 -8.82 0.11 -4.60
CA LYS A 31 -8.67 1.53 -4.22
C LYS A 31 -8.94 1.80 -2.73
N GLY A 32 -8.53 0.87 -1.87
CA GLY A 32 -8.70 0.93 -0.42
C GLY A 32 -7.58 1.70 0.31
N LEU A 33 -7.38 1.36 1.57
CA LEU A 33 -6.30 1.89 2.41
C LEU A 33 -4.93 1.56 1.83
N TYR A 34 -4.76 0.34 1.29
CA TYR A 34 -3.52 -0.03 0.60
C TYR A 34 -3.13 0.96 -0.50
N HIS A 35 -4.08 1.27 -1.40
CA HIS A 35 -3.88 2.18 -2.52
C HIS A 35 -3.49 3.58 -2.01
N THR A 36 -4.19 4.08 -0.99
CA THR A 36 -3.90 5.39 -0.40
C THR A 36 -2.48 5.47 0.17
N LEU A 37 -2.05 4.44 0.91
CA LEU A 37 -0.70 4.36 1.48
C LEU A 37 0.37 4.23 0.38
N TYR A 38 0.11 3.41 -0.64
CA TYR A 38 1.04 3.20 -1.75
C TYR A 38 1.21 4.48 -2.59
N GLU A 39 0.13 5.21 -2.87
CA GLU A 39 0.20 6.50 -3.57
C GLU A 39 0.90 7.56 -2.73
N ALA A 40 0.65 7.60 -1.41
CA ALA A 40 1.39 8.50 -0.50
C ALA A 40 2.89 8.19 -0.47
N GLN A 41 3.27 6.90 -0.50
CA GLN A 41 4.67 6.47 -0.56
C GLN A 41 5.32 6.81 -1.90
N LYS A 42 4.58 6.70 -3.01
CA LYS A 42 5.05 7.12 -4.34
C LYS A 42 5.19 8.64 -4.47
N GLY A 43 4.25 9.40 -3.92
CA GLY A 43 4.26 10.86 -3.88
C GLY A 43 5.25 11.45 -2.88
N GLY A 44 5.68 10.67 -1.89
CA GLY A 44 6.64 11.05 -0.85
C GLY A 44 8.10 11.20 -1.31
N ALA A 45 8.43 10.87 -2.57
CA ALA A 45 9.75 11.15 -3.15
C ALA A 45 9.98 12.65 -3.44
N SER A 46 9.08 13.55 -3.03
CA SER A 46 9.22 15.00 -3.19
C SER A 46 8.56 15.77 -2.04
N ASN A 47 9.02 15.63 -0.80
CA ASN A 47 9.17 16.77 0.12
C ASN A 47 9.80 16.37 1.47
N GLU A 48 11.12 16.54 1.55
CA GLU A 48 11.79 16.93 2.79
C GLU A 48 12.32 18.36 2.57
N LYS A 49 11.41 19.35 2.61
CA LYS A 49 11.72 20.75 2.90
C LYS A 49 10.49 21.42 3.51
N ALA A 50 10.44 21.43 4.84
CA ALA A 50 9.81 22.50 5.63
C ALA A 50 10.47 22.51 7.01
#